data_AF-A0A147IVX2-F1
#
_entry.id   AF-A0A147IVX2-F1
#
_cell.length_a   1.000
_cell.length_b   1.000
_cell.length_c   1.000
_cell.angle_alpha   90.00
_cell.angle_beta   90.00
_cell.angle_gamma   90.00
#
_symmetry.space_group_name_H-M   'P 1'
#
loop_
_entity.id
_entity.type
_entity.pdbx_description
1 polymer ?
#
loop_
_entity_poly.entity_id
_entity_poly.type
_entity_poly.pdbx_seq_one_letter_code
_entity_poly.pdbx_strand_id
1 'polypeptide(L)' 'MNDDHPSIDEAYAAHLRLERRFKDAMAAFDAEIAAKRTGHDAYRHAEGLCRRLAESAGALQARIDDIVGKL' A
#
# COMPACT_ATOMS: atom_id res chain seq x y z
N MET A 1 24.64 -5.28 -15.89
CA MET A 1 24.01 -4.74 -14.68
C MET A 1 22.65 -5.41 -14.60
N ASN A 2 22.42 -6.25 -13.59
CA ASN A 2 21.09 -6.81 -13.35
C ASN A 2 20.22 -5.65 -12.87
N ASP A 3 19.22 -5.27 -13.65
CA ASP A 3 18.15 -4.41 -13.16
C ASP A 3 17.38 -5.22 -12.11
N ASP A 4 17.86 -5.21 -10.86
CA ASP A 4 17.20 -5.77 -9.66
C ASP A 4 15.93 -4.98 -9.28
N HIS A 5 15.27 -4.39 -10.27
CA HIS A 5 14.02 -3.70 -10.11
C HIS A 5 12.89 -4.71 -10.30
N PRO A 6 11.99 -4.90 -9.31
CA PRO A 6 10.91 -5.86 -9.43
C PRO A 6 10.08 -5.57 -10.68
N SER A 7 9.58 -6.60 -11.36
CA SER A 7 8.74 -6.41 -12.54
C SER A 7 7.45 -5.62 -12.20
N ILE A 8 6.71 -5.14 -13.21
CA ILE A 8 5.40 -4.50 -12.95
C ILE A 8 4.47 -5.46 -12.21
N ASP A 9 4.47 -6.74 -12.57
CA ASP A 9 3.65 -7.76 -11.91
C ASP A 9 4.04 -7.96 -10.45
N GLU A 10 5.35 -7.96 -10.15
CA GLU A 10 5.85 -8.09 -8.77
C GLU A 10 5.52 -6.86 -7.94
N ALA A 11 5.65 -5.66 -8.52
CA ALA A 11 5.28 -4.41 -7.87
C ALA A 11 3.76 -4.32 -7.65
N TYR A 12 2.96 -4.79 -8.61
CA TYR A 12 1.50 -4.83 -8.50
C TYR A 12 1.07 -5.83 -7.42
N ALA A 13 1.68 -7.02 -7.39
CA ALA A 13 1.45 -7.98 -6.32
C ALA A 13 1.86 -7.43 -4.95
N ALA A 14 2.94 -6.64 -4.86
CA ALA A 14 3.33 -5.96 -3.63
C ALA A 14 2.31 -4.90 -3.19
N HIS A 15 1.78 -4.13 -4.15
CA HIS A 15 0.72 -3.15 -3.91
C HIS A 15 -0.55 -3.81 -3.34
N LEU A 16 -1.01 -4.90 -3.95
CA LEU A 16 -2.18 -5.65 -3.46
C LEU A 16 -1.98 -6.21 -2.05
N ARG A 17 -0.75 -6.65 -1.70
CA ARG A 17 -0.43 -7.07 -0.33
C ARG A 17 -0.51 -5.92 0.67
N LEU A 18 -0.08 -4.71 0.29
CA LEU A 18 -0.23 -3.51 1.11
C LEU A 18 -1.70 -3.13 1.28
N GLU A 19 -2.50 -3.23 0.22
CA GLU A 19 -3.92 -2.90 0.25
C GLU A 19 -4.67 -3.82 1.23
N ARG A 20 -4.37 -5.12 1.19
CA ARG A 20 -4.95 -6.08 2.14
C ARG A 20 -4.56 -5.74 3.58
N ARG A 21 -3.29 -5.45 3.84
CA ARG A 21 -2.82 -5.05 5.19
C ARG A 21 -3.49 -3.77 5.67
N PHE A 22 -3.72 -2.80 4.78
CA PHE A 22 -4.43 -1.57 5.12
C PHE A 22 -5.89 -1.84 5.48
N LYS A 23 -6.60 -2.70 4.73
CA LYS A 23 -7.96 -3.14 5.07
C LYS A 23 -8.01 -3.83 6.44
N ASP A 24 -7.07 -4.72 6.71
CA ASP A 24 -6.96 -5.39 8.02
C ASP A 24 -6.72 -4.38 9.15
N ALA A 25 -5.87 -3.38 8.93
CA ALA A 25 -5.60 -2.31 9.90
C ALA A 25 -6.83 -1.42 10.17
N MET A 26 -7.60 -1.10 9.12
CA MET A 26 -8.85 -0.36 9.26
C MET A 26 -9.90 -1.18 10.02
N ALA A 27 -10.03 -2.47 9.75
CA ALA A 27 -10.92 -3.35 10.49
C ALA A 27 -10.55 -3.43 11.99
N ALA A 28 -9.25 -3.46 12.30
CA ALA A 28 -8.77 -3.40 13.68
C ALA A 28 -9.12 -2.05 14.34
N PHE A 29 -8.95 -0.94 13.63
CA PHE A 29 -9.36 0.38 14.12
C PHE A 29 -10.87 0.43 14.40
N ASP A 30 -11.70 -0.06 13.48
CA ASP A 30 -13.16 -0.11 13.67
C ASP A 30 -13.54 -0.95 14.89
N ALA A 31 -12.85 -2.08 15.12
CA ALA A 31 -13.06 -2.91 16.30
C ALA A 31 -12.69 -2.19 17.62
N GLU A 32 -11.61 -1.41 17.63
CA GLU A 32 -11.23 -0.57 18.77
C GLU A 32 -12.32 0.47 19.10
N ILE A 33 -12.84 1.14 18.07
CA ILE A 33 -13.88 2.15 18.21
C ILE A 33 -15.20 1.51 18.68
N ALA A 34 -15.57 0.35 18.13
CA ALA A 34 -16.72 -0.42 18.59
C ALA A 34 -16.59 -0.85 20.06
N ALA A 35 -15.37 -1.14 20.52
CA ALA A 35 -15.04 -1.42 21.92
C ALA A 35 -14.95 -0.15 22.81
N LYS A 36 -15.29 1.03 22.27
CA LYS A 36 -15.17 2.35 22.94
C LYS A 36 -13.74 2.69 23.40
N ARG A 37 -12.73 2.14 22.72
CA ARG A 37 -11.33 2.51 22.90
C ARG A 37 -10.97 3.62 21.92
N THR A 38 -9.84 4.28 22.15
CA THR A 38 -9.39 5.40 21.30
C THR A 38 -8.88 4.93 19.93
N GLY A 39 -8.46 3.68 19.79
CA GLY A 39 -7.94 3.13 18.54
C GLY A 39 -6.67 3.82 18.02
N HIS A 40 -5.98 4.61 18.85
CA HIS A 40 -4.86 5.45 18.40
C HIS A 40 -3.76 4.66 17.68
N ASP A 41 -3.37 3.52 18.24
CA ASP A 41 -2.32 2.68 17.65
C ASP A 41 -2.76 2.04 16.33
N ALA A 42 -4.02 1.59 16.26
CA ALA A 42 -4.60 1.03 15.04
C ALA A 42 -4.71 2.10 13.94
N TYR A 43 -5.14 3.31 14.28
CA TYR A 43 -5.16 4.45 13.37
C TYR A 43 -3.77 4.80 12.86
N ARG A 44 -2.78 4.93 13.76
CA ARG A 44 -1.39 5.23 13.38
C ARG A 44 -0.81 4.14 12.47
N HIS A 45 -1.17 2.89 12.71
CA HIS A 45 -0.77 1.79 11.84
C HIS A 45 -1.41 1.88 10.44
N ALA A 46 -2.72 2.16 10.38
CA ALA A 46 -3.44 2.35 9.14
C ALA A 46 -2.89 3.55 8.34
N GLU A 47 -2.61 4.68 9.00
CA GLU A 47 -1.99 5.87 8.39
C GLU A 47 -0.64 5.53 7.74
N GLY A 48 0.21 4.79 8.46
CA GLY A 48 1.51 4.36 7.93
C GLY A 48 1.38 3.47 6.69
N LEU A 49 0.36 2.60 6.65
CA LEU A 49 0.07 1.76 5.48
C LEU A 49 -0.53 2.58 4.33
N CYS A 50 -1.38 3.56 4.61
CA CYS A 50 -1.95 4.47 3.63
C CYS A 50 -0.86 5.24 2.86
N ARG A 51 0.14 5.78 3.57
CA ARG A 51 1.28 6.46 2.93
C ARG A 51 2.06 5.52 2.01
N ARG A 52 2.33 4.29 2.46
CA ARG A 52 3.03 3.29 1.64
C ARG A 52 2.23 2.85 0.41
N LEU A 53 0.90 2.83 0.52
CA LEU A 53 0.03 2.58 -0.62
C LEU A 53 0.15 3.69 -1.67
N ALA A 54 0.16 4.95 -1.26
CA ALA A 54 0.34 6.08 -2.15
C ALA A 54 1.71 6.05 -2.86
N GLU A 55 2.78 5.78 -2.11
CA GLU A 55 4.13 5.62 -2.65
C GLU A 55 4.20 4.46 -3.67
N SER A 56 3.60 3.31 -3.32
CA SER A 56 3.55 2.15 -4.20
C SER A 56 2.73 2.40 -5.47
N ALA A 57 1.61 3.12 -5.37
CA ALA A 57 0.78 3.48 -6.52
C ALA A 57 1.53 4.44 -7.46
N GLY A 58 2.20 5.45 -6.92
CA GLY A 58 3.02 6.38 -7.70
C GLY A 58 4.17 5.67 -8.42
N ALA A 59 4.87 4.76 -7.75
CA ALA A 59 5.95 3.97 -8.35
C ALA A 59 5.45 3.06 -9.48
N LEU A 60 4.27 2.45 -9.31
CA LEU A 60 3.63 1.64 -10.35
C LEU A 60 3.24 2.48 -11.56
N GLN A 61 2.60 3.64 -11.34
CA GLN A 61 2.19 4.54 -12.41
C GLN A 61 3.40 5.02 -13.23
N ALA A 62 4.47 5.47 -12.57
CA ALA A 62 5.68 5.92 -13.24
C ALA A 62 6.31 4.84 -14.14
N ARG A 63 6.24 3.57 -13.72
CA ARG A 63 6.73 2.44 -14.51
C ARG A 63 5.84 2.12 -15.72
N ILE A 64 4.53 2.20 -15.55
CA ILE A 64 3.58 2.04 -16.66
C ILE A 64 3.83 3.14 -17.69
N ASP A 65 3.96 4.39 -17.24
CA ASP A 65 4.21 5.54 -18.10
C ASP A 65 5.56 5.42 -18.84
N ASP A 66 6.62 4.93 -18.18
CA ASP A 66 7.92 4.69 -18.81
C ASP A 66 7.87 3.63 -19.91
N ILE A 67 7.08 2.56 -19.74
CA ILE A 67 6.89 1.55 -20.79
C ILE A 67 6.03 2.09 -21.93
N VAL A 68 4.91 2.75 -21.61
CA VAL A 68 3.99 3.29 -22.62
C VAL A 68 4.64 4.40 -23.44
N GLY A 69 5.44 5.26 -22.81
CA GLY A 69 6.17 6.33 -23.51
C GLY A 69 7.33 5.86 -24.39
N LYS A 70 7.72 4.58 -24.28
CA LYS A 70 8.74 3.94 -25.12
C LYS A 70 8.16 3.14 -26.29
N LEU A 71 6.84 2.96 -26.35
CA LEU A 71 6.09 2.32 -27.43
C LEU A 71 5.71 3.33 -28.52
#